data_AF-A0A7V9VDJ7-F1
#
_entry.id   AF-A0A7V9VDJ7-F1
#
_cell.length_a   1.000
_cell.length_b   1.000
_cell.length_c   1.000
_cell.angle_alpha   90.00
_cell.angle_beta   90.00
_cell.angle_gamma   90.00
#
_symmetry.space_group_name_H-M   'P 1'
#
loop_
_entity.id
_entity.type
_entity.pdbx_description
1 polymer ?
#
loop_
_entity_poly.entity_id
_entity_poly.type
_entity_poly.pdbx_seq_one_letter_code
_entity_poly.pdbx_strand_id
1 'polypeptide(L)'
;WAKAHRPLVVIFTGVTFLVTILFKADVDAQGGAYATGVLVLITSAAVAVTLAARKARQPWWTAAFAAIALVFMYTTLVNVVQRPDGVKIASFFILAIVVVSLVSRVMRSTELRTTEIVFAPNAVEFLEQASVSGPVRLIANHPDQRNSREYLLKEREEREASHIPFGDPVLFLEVTVRDASEFAGDIRVDGEEIHGFRVLKVEATSGPNAIAAVLLAVRDRTGRRPHAYFGWTEGNPLKYLARFVLFGEGDIAPVTHEVLRRSEPDPRKRPAIHVG
;
A
#
# COMPACT_ATOMS: atom_id res chain seq x y z
N TRP A 1 -11.27 -3.42 -27.70
CA TRP A 1 -10.59 -2.17 -27.31
C TRP A 1 -11.53 -1.18 -26.60
N ALA A 2 -12.70 -0.83 -27.16
CA ALA A 2 -13.71 0.05 -26.54
C ALA A 2 -14.47 -0.51 -25.31
N LYS A 3 -14.26 -1.79 -24.94
CA LYS A 3 -15.00 -2.49 -23.86
C LYS A 3 -14.20 -2.68 -22.57
N ALA A 4 -12.94 -2.25 -22.54
CA ALA A 4 -12.15 -2.26 -21.32
C ALA A 4 -12.45 -0.98 -20.55
N HIS A 5 -13.30 -1.07 -19.53
CA HIS A 5 -13.48 -0.02 -18.54
C HIS A 5 -12.12 0.31 -17.92
N ARG A 6 -11.41 1.29 -18.49
CA ARG A 6 -10.24 1.88 -17.86
C ARG A 6 -10.79 2.91 -16.88
N PRO A 7 -10.88 2.64 -15.57
CA PRO A 7 -11.31 3.63 -14.58
C PRO A 7 -10.56 4.95 -14.73
N LEU A 8 -9.30 4.87 -15.19
CA LEU A 8 -8.46 6.01 -15.56
C LEU A 8 -9.11 6.94 -16.60
N VAL A 9 -9.79 6.41 -17.62
CA VAL A 9 -10.44 7.23 -18.66
C VAL A 9 -11.64 7.96 -18.08
N VAL A 10 -12.47 7.30 -17.27
CA VAL A 10 -13.61 7.95 -16.60
C VAL A 10 -13.12 9.06 -15.67
N ILE A 11 -12.04 8.82 -14.94
CA ILE A 11 -11.40 9.81 -14.07
C ILE A 11 -10.89 11.00 -14.91
N PHE A 12 -10.10 10.77 -15.95
CA PHE A 12 -9.58 11.86 -16.79
C PHE A 12 -10.69 12.65 -17.48
N THR A 13 -11.74 11.97 -17.95
CA THR A 13 -12.91 12.64 -18.52
C THR A 13 -13.61 13.49 -17.46
N GLY A 14 -13.84 12.97 -16.26
CA GLY A 14 -14.46 13.72 -15.16
C GLY A 14 -13.65 14.93 -14.72
N VAL A 15 -12.32 14.78 -14.58
CA VAL A 15 -11.43 15.90 -14.25
C VAL A 15 -11.43 16.94 -15.37
N THR A 16 -11.40 16.51 -16.64
CA THR A 16 -11.50 17.43 -17.79
C THR A 16 -12.80 18.23 -17.76
N PHE A 17 -13.95 17.59 -17.50
CA PHE A 17 -15.24 18.28 -17.34
C PHE A 17 -15.23 19.27 -16.17
N LEU A 18 -14.69 18.86 -15.01
CA LEU A 18 -14.60 19.71 -13.83
C LEU A 18 -13.76 20.98 -14.11
N VAL A 19 -12.61 20.83 -14.77
CA VAL A 19 -11.76 21.96 -15.19
C VAL A 19 -12.51 22.85 -16.18
N THR A 20 -13.16 22.28 -17.19
CA THR A 20 -13.96 23.06 -18.16
C THR A 20 -15.04 23.90 -17.47
N ILE A 21 -15.72 23.35 -16.46
CA ILE A 21 -16.75 24.07 -15.69
C ILE A 21 -16.13 25.16 -14.80
N LEU A 22 -15.08 24.84 -14.05
CA LEU A 22 -14.39 25.80 -13.16
C LEU A 22 -13.83 27.01 -13.92
N PHE A 23 -13.37 26.79 -15.14
CA PHE A 23 -12.79 27.81 -16.01
C PHE A 23 -13.76 28.31 -17.09
N LYS A 24 -15.06 28.01 -16.95
CA LYS A 24 -16.16 28.52 -17.80
C LYS A 24 -15.92 28.34 -19.31
N ALA A 25 -15.22 27.27 -19.70
CA ALA A 25 -14.83 26.99 -21.09
C ALA A 25 -14.10 28.15 -21.80
N ASP A 26 -13.39 29.01 -21.07
CA ASP A 26 -12.68 30.15 -21.65
C ASP A 26 -11.33 29.72 -22.24
N VAL A 27 -11.17 29.92 -23.56
CA VAL A 27 -9.99 29.48 -24.32
C VAL A 27 -8.76 30.32 -23.99
N ASP A 28 -8.92 31.61 -23.68
CA ASP A 28 -7.83 32.51 -23.31
C ASP A 28 -7.32 32.19 -21.90
N ALA A 29 -8.23 31.87 -20.98
CA ALA A 29 -7.88 31.38 -19.64
C ALA A 29 -7.13 30.03 -19.69
N GLN A 30 -7.47 29.16 -20.66
CA GLN A 30 -6.81 27.85 -20.84
C GLN A 30 -5.51 27.92 -21.65
N GLY A 31 -5.36 28.89 -22.55
CA GLY A 31 -4.13 29.09 -23.33
C GLY A 31 -2.90 29.34 -22.46
N GLY A 32 -3.08 30.00 -21.30
CA GLY A 32 -2.03 30.15 -20.28
C GLY A 32 -1.57 28.81 -19.67
N ALA A 33 -2.48 27.85 -19.48
CA ALA A 33 -2.14 26.52 -18.99
C ALA A 33 -1.32 25.72 -20.00
N TYR A 34 -1.69 25.78 -21.28
CA TYR A 34 -0.93 25.12 -22.35
C TYR A 34 0.50 25.66 -22.45
N ALA A 35 0.66 26.99 -22.51
CA ALA A 35 1.99 27.63 -22.56
C ALA A 35 2.85 27.27 -21.34
N THR A 36 2.24 27.28 -20.14
CA THR A 36 2.92 26.89 -18.90
C THR A 36 3.35 25.42 -18.94
N GLY A 37 2.48 24.51 -19.39
CA GLY A 37 2.79 23.08 -19.47
C GLY A 37 3.94 22.78 -20.45
N VAL A 38 3.91 23.39 -21.64
CA VAL A 38 4.97 23.22 -22.65
C VAL A 38 6.30 23.80 -22.16
N LEU A 39 6.29 24.99 -21.55
CA LEU A 39 7.51 25.61 -21.01
C LEU A 39 8.14 24.78 -19.90
N VAL A 40 7.34 24.24 -18.97
CA VAL A 40 7.84 23.34 -17.92
C VAL A 40 8.41 22.05 -18.51
N LEU A 41 7.79 21.48 -19.53
CA LEU A 41 8.27 20.28 -20.22
C LEU A 41 9.63 20.52 -20.90
N ILE A 42 9.74 21.60 -21.68
CA ILE A 42 10.98 21.94 -22.39
C ILE A 42 12.10 22.30 -21.39
N THR A 43 11.77 23.03 -20.32
CA THR A 43 12.72 23.35 -19.23
C THR A 43 13.23 22.08 -18.55
N SER A 44 12.33 21.15 -18.23
CA SER A 44 12.70 19.86 -17.61
C SER A 44 13.59 19.02 -18.53
N ALA A 45 13.29 19.00 -19.83
CA ALA A 45 14.12 18.32 -20.82
C ALA A 45 15.51 18.96 -20.95
N ALA A 46 15.60 20.30 -20.99
CA ALA A 46 16.88 21.01 -21.06
C ALA A 46 17.77 20.72 -19.83
N VAL A 47 17.17 20.70 -18.63
CA VAL A 47 17.88 20.32 -17.38
C VAL A 47 18.32 18.86 -17.43
N ALA A 48 17.45 17.93 -17.84
CA ALA A 48 17.78 16.51 -17.92
C ALA A 48 18.93 16.24 -18.89
N VAL A 49 18.92 16.87 -20.06
CA VAL A 49 20.00 16.76 -21.05
C VAL A 49 21.31 17.38 -20.54
N THR A 50 21.25 18.49 -19.81
CA THR A 50 22.41 19.09 -19.13
C THR A 50 23.05 18.11 -18.14
N LEU A 51 22.22 17.46 -17.31
CA LEU A 51 22.69 16.44 -16.34
C LEU A 51 23.24 15.20 -17.05
N ALA A 52 22.62 14.77 -18.14
CA ALA A 52 23.10 13.64 -18.94
C ALA A 52 24.47 13.93 -19.59
N ALA A 53 24.65 15.12 -20.19
CA ALA A 53 25.92 15.55 -20.77
C ALA A 53 27.03 15.68 -19.71
N ARG A 54 26.67 16.17 -18.51
CA ARG A 54 27.59 16.22 -17.36
C ARG A 54 28.02 14.82 -16.92
N LYS A 55 27.08 13.88 -16.83
CA LYS A 55 27.36 12.47 -16.49
C LYS A 55 28.24 11.80 -17.55
N ALA A 56 28.05 12.13 -18.83
CA ALA A 56 28.86 11.65 -19.95
C ALA A 56 30.22 12.36 -20.09
N ARG A 57 30.58 13.27 -19.17
CA ARG A 57 31.84 14.04 -19.16
C ARG A 57 32.10 14.82 -20.47
N GLN A 58 31.04 15.40 -21.04
CA GLN A 58 31.12 16.25 -22.24
C GLN A 58 31.06 17.74 -21.85
N PRO A 59 32.20 18.41 -21.55
CA PRO A 59 32.22 19.72 -20.92
C PRO A 59 31.61 20.83 -21.79
N TRP A 60 31.93 20.83 -23.10
CA TRP A 60 31.38 21.79 -24.05
C TRP A 60 29.86 21.70 -24.15
N TRP A 61 29.33 20.49 -24.36
CA TRP A 61 27.89 20.25 -24.44
C TRP A 61 27.17 20.53 -23.13
N THR A 62 27.80 20.23 -22.00
CA THR A 62 27.26 20.58 -20.68
C THR A 62 27.07 22.08 -20.54
N ALA A 63 28.05 22.89 -20.95
CA ALA A 63 27.95 24.34 -20.91
C ALA A 63 26.85 24.87 -21.85
N ALA A 64 26.78 24.34 -23.08
CA ALA A 64 25.75 24.72 -24.06
C ALA A 64 24.34 24.40 -23.56
N PHE A 65 24.10 23.17 -23.07
CA PHE A 65 22.80 22.79 -22.54
C PHE A 65 22.46 23.52 -21.24
N ALA A 66 23.44 23.82 -20.38
CA ALA A 66 23.22 24.63 -19.19
C ALA A 66 22.76 26.05 -19.55
N ALA A 67 23.35 26.69 -20.56
CA ALA A 67 22.91 27.99 -21.04
C ALA A 67 21.47 27.95 -21.56
N ILE A 68 21.12 26.93 -22.36
CA ILE A 68 19.75 26.72 -22.85
C ILE A 68 18.78 26.49 -21.68
N ALA A 69 19.16 25.67 -20.70
CA ALA A 69 18.34 25.42 -19.51
C ALA A 69 18.11 26.69 -18.68
N LEU A 70 19.12 27.57 -18.55
CA LEU A 70 18.97 28.86 -17.89
C LEU A 70 17.98 29.78 -18.61
N VAL A 71 18.05 29.85 -19.94
CA VAL A 71 17.08 30.63 -20.74
C VAL A 71 15.67 30.10 -20.54
N PHE A 72 15.46 28.79 -20.67
CA PHE A 72 14.13 28.20 -20.48
C PHE A 72 13.60 28.34 -19.06
N MET A 73 14.47 28.20 -18.05
CA MET A 73 14.11 28.42 -16.65
C MET A 73 13.68 29.88 -16.42
N TYR A 74 14.41 30.85 -16.97
CA TYR A 74 14.02 32.26 -16.93
C TYR A 74 12.66 32.49 -17.60
N THR A 75 12.46 32.00 -18.83
CA THR A 75 11.18 32.18 -19.54
C THR A 75 10.01 31.51 -18.82
N THR A 76 10.24 30.36 -18.19
CA THR A 76 9.22 29.65 -17.40
C THR A 76 8.85 30.46 -16.17
N LEU A 77 9.83 31.01 -15.46
CA LEU A 77 9.58 31.85 -14.28
C LEU A 77 8.78 33.10 -14.64
N VAL A 78 9.19 33.81 -15.70
CA VAL A 78 8.48 34.99 -16.20
C VAL A 78 7.05 34.64 -16.61
N ASN A 79 6.85 33.55 -17.34
CA ASN A 79 5.52 33.11 -17.75
C ASN A 79 4.64 32.75 -16.55
N VAL A 80 5.17 32.07 -15.53
CA VAL A 80 4.44 31.72 -14.30
C VAL A 80 3.97 32.97 -13.55
N VAL A 81 4.82 34.02 -13.48
CA VAL A 81 4.47 35.28 -12.82
C VAL A 81 3.45 36.08 -13.63
N GLN A 82 3.59 36.14 -14.96
CA GLN A 82 2.71 36.91 -15.83
C GLN A 82 1.35 36.25 -16.07
N ARG A 83 1.31 34.91 -16.11
CA ARG A 83 0.11 34.12 -16.39
C ARG A 83 -0.10 33.05 -15.30
N PRO A 84 -0.48 33.46 -14.07
CA PRO A 84 -0.64 32.54 -12.94
C PRO A 84 -1.78 31.53 -13.14
N ASP A 85 -2.70 31.79 -14.07
CA ASP A 85 -3.86 30.92 -14.33
C ASP A 85 -3.44 29.53 -14.81
N GLY A 86 -2.34 29.43 -15.56
CA GLY A 86 -1.79 28.15 -15.97
C GLY A 86 -1.33 27.27 -14.80
N VAL A 87 -0.69 27.88 -13.80
CA VAL A 87 -0.27 27.18 -12.58
C VAL A 87 -1.47 26.79 -11.74
N LYS A 88 -2.50 27.64 -11.63
CA LYS A 88 -3.75 27.30 -10.92
C LYS A 88 -4.40 26.06 -11.55
N ILE A 89 -4.62 26.06 -12.87
CA ILE A 89 -5.21 24.92 -13.60
C ILE A 89 -4.38 23.65 -13.37
N ALA A 90 -3.06 23.72 -13.56
CA ALA A 90 -2.17 22.59 -13.36
C ALA A 90 -2.22 22.05 -11.93
N SER A 91 -2.24 22.93 -10.92
CA SER A 91 -2.31 22.53 -9.51
C SER A 91 -3.62 21.80 -9.17
N PHE A 92 -4.76 22.25 -9.69
CA PHE A 92 -6.04 21.55 -9.54
C PHE A 92 -6.01 20.18 -10.20
N PHE A 93 -5.43 20.08 -11.41
CA PHE A 93 -5.32 18.81 -12.13
C PHE A 93 -4.43 17.81 -11.38
N ILE A 94 -3.26 18.27 -10.90
CA ILE A 94 -2.35 17.47 -10.08
C ILE A 94 -3.05 17.02 -8.80
N LEU A 95 -3.70 17.94 -8.07
CA LEU A 95 -4.41 17.63 -6.84
C LEU A 95 -5.52 16.61 -7.07
N ALA A 96 -6.33 16.78 -8.12
CA ALA A 96 -7.39 15.86 -8.47
C ALA A 96 -6.85 14.45 -8.79
N ILE A 97 -5.77 14.35 -9.58
CA ILE A 97 -5.11 13.07 -9.87
C ILE A 97 -4.57 12.44 -8.59
N VAL A 98 -3.90 13.19 -7.73
CA VAL A 98 -3.34 12.69 -6.47
C VAL A 98 -4.45 12.19 -5.55
N VAL A 99 -5.52 12.97 -5.36
CA VAL A 99 -6.68 12.59 -4.54
C VAL A 99 -7.34 11.32 -5.07
N VAL A 100 -7.66 11.28 -6.37
CA VAL A 100 -8.30 10.12 -6.98
C VAL A 100 -7.37 8.89 -6.92
N SER A 101 -6.07 9.07 -7.13
CA SER A 101 -5.09 7.99 -7.02
C SER A 101 -5.02 7.46 -5.58
N LEU A 102 -5.04 8.34 -4.58
CA LEU A 102 -5.04 7.95 -3.18
C LEU A 102 -6.34 7.22 -2.79
N VAL A 103 -7.49 7.75 -3.19
CA VAL A 103 -8.80 7.10 -2.97
C VAL A 103 -8.84 5.74 -3.65
N SER A 104 -8.41 5.65 -4.91
CA SER A 104 -8.33 4.38 -5.63
C SER A 104 -7.38 3.40 -4.93
N ARG A 105 -6.28 3.89 -4.34
CA ARG A 105 -5.32 3.06 -3.61
C ARG A 105 -5.93 2.53 -2.31
N VAL A 106 -6.58 3.37 -1.52
CA VAL A 106 -7.28 2.98 -0.27
C VAL A 106 -8.38 1.96 -0.56
N MET A 107 -9.17 2.19 -1.61
CA MET A 107 -10.23 1.27 -1.99
C MET A 107 -9.67 -0.07 -2.45
N ARG A 108 -8.61 -0.06 -3.25
CA ARG A 108 -7.95 -1.30 -3.71
C ARG A 108 -7.22 -2.03 -2.58
N SER A 109 -6.64 -1.32 -1.62
CA SER A 109 -5.91 -1.93 -0.50
C SER A 109 -6.84 -2.61 0.50
N THR A 110 -8.13 -2.26 0.50
CA THR A 110 -9.16 -2.84 1.38
C THR A 110 -10.03 -3.90 0.68
N GLU A 111 -9.79 -4.15 -0.60
CA GLU A 111 -10.45 -5.17 -1.39
C GLU A 111 -9.73 -6.52 -1.21
N LEU A 112 -10.42 -7.52 -0.65
CA LEU A 112 -9.94 -8.89 -0.56
C LEU A 112 -10.04 -9.56 -1.93
N ARG A 113 -8.91 -9.60 -2.65
CA ARG A 113 -8.80 -10.16 -4.00
C ARG A 113 -8.45 -11.65 -4.04
N THR A 114 -8.24 -12.26 -2.89
CA THR A 114 -7.83 -13.66 -2.80
C THR A 114 -9.00 -14.56 -3.17
N THR A 115 -8.87 -15.29 -4.27
CA THR A 115 -9.91 -16.18 -4.79
C THR A 115 -10.01 -17.47 -3.98
N GLU A 116 -8.87 -18.02 -3.52
CA GLU A 116 -8.84 -19.24 -2.71
C GLU A 116 -7.61 -19.26 -1.78
N ILE A 117 -7.80 -19.76 -0.56
CA ILE A 117 -6.70 -20.01 0.40
C ILE A 117 -6.54 -21.52 0.56
N VAL A 118 -5.34 -22.00 0.29
CA VAL A 118 -5.00 -23.42 0.43
C VAL A 118 -4.08 -23.61 1.61
N PHE A 119 -4.55 -24.34 2.63
CA PHE A 119 -3.71 -24.73 3.76
C PHE A 119 -2.97 -26.03 3.43
N ALA A 120 -1.66 -26.03 3.61
CA ALA A 120 -0.86 -27.23 3.54
C ALA A 120 -1.17 -28.17 4.73
N PRO A 121 -0.92 -29.49 4.61
CA PRO A 121 -1.32 -30.46 5.63
C PRO A 121 -0.78 -30.17 7.05
N ASN A 122 0.46 -29.66 7.14
CA ASN A 122 1.09 -29.19 8.37
C ASN A 122 0.35 -27.98 9.00
N ALA A 123 -0.03 -26.98 8.19
CA ALA A 123 -0.79 -25.83 8.65
C ALA A 123 -2.17 -26.26 9.16
N VAL A 124 -2.80 -27.20 8.47
CA VAL A 124 -4.08 -27.80 8.87
C VAL A 124 -3.98 -28.43 10.25
N GLU A 125 -2.97 -29.27 10.48
CA GLU A 125 -2.77 -29.94 11.76
C GLU A 125 -2.61 -28.93 12.91
N PHE A 126 -1.81 -27.88 12.70
CA PHE A 126 -1.62 -26.83 13.70
C PHE A 126 -2.92 -26.10 14.04
N LEU A 127 -3.73 -25.78 13.04
CA LEU A 127 -5.02 -25.12 13.21
C LEU A 127 -6.04 -26.00 13.94
N GLU A 128 -6.13 -27.27 13.56
CA GLU A 128 -7.03 -28.23 14.19
C GLU A 128 -6.69 -28.42 15.67
N GLN A 129 -5.41 -28.64 15.99
CA GLN A 129 -4.95 -28.75 17.37
C GLN A 129 -5.19 -27.47 18.18
N ALA A 130 -4.94 -26.29 17.62
CA ALA A 130 -5.20 -25.02 18.30
C ALA A 130 -6.69 -24.77 18.54
N SER A 131 -7.57 -25.26 17.64
CA SER A 131 -9.02 -25.05 17.74
C SER A 131 -9.72 -25.87 18.83
N VAL A 132 -9.06 -26.93 19.35
CA VAL A 132 -9.61 -27.79 20.42
C VAL A 132 -9.75 -26.99 21.72
N SER A 133 -8.73 -26.22 22.08
CA SER A 133 -8.67 -25.50 23.35
C SER A 133 -9.47 -24.19 23.38
N GLY A 134 -10.03 -23.75 22.25
CA GLY A 134 -10.80 -22.51 22.19
C GLY A 134 -10.66 -21.75 20.87
N PRO A 135 -10.71 -20.40 20.88
CA PRO A 135 -10.47 -19.61 19.69
C PRO A 135 -9.02 -19.77 19.21
N VAL A 136 -8.81 -19.87 17.91
CA VAL A 136 -7.45 -19.91 17.33
C VAL A 136 -6.80 -18.55 17.54
N ARG A 137 -5.66 -18.53 18.24
CA ARG A 137 -4.90 -17.31 18.56
C ARG A 137 -3.69 -17.22 17.64
N LEU A 138 -3.62 -16.15 16.85
CA LEU A 138 -2.53 -15.90 15.90
C LEU A 138 -1.76 -14.64 16.30
N ILE A 139 -0.45 -14.74 16.46
CA ILE A 139 0.43 -13.59 16.69
C ILE A 139 1.03 -13.19 15.34
N ALA A 140 0.76 -11.97 14.89
CA ALA A 140 1.36 -11.46 13.66
C ALA A 140 2.86 -11.20 13.89
N ASN A 141 3.71 -11.85 13.10
CA ASN A 141 5.17 -11.69 13.19
C ASN A 141 5.78 -11.25 11.86
N HIS A 142 6.79 -10.39 11.93
CA HIS A 142 7.64 -10.10 10.78
C HIS A 142 8.82 -11.06 10.82
N PRO A 143 9.15 -11.78 9.72
CA PRO A 143 10.24 -12.75 9.72
C PRO A 143 11.59 -12.02 9.73
N ASP A 144 12.07 -11.65 10.92
CA ASP A 144 13.34 -10.94 11.12
C ASP A 144 14.51 -11.95 11.26
N GLN A 145 14.92 -12.26 12.49
CA GLN A 145 16.05 -13.15 12.77
C GLN A 145 15.62 -14.62 12.86
N ARG A 146 14.31 -14.88 13.05
CA ARG A 146 13.68 -16.20 13.18
C ARG A 146 14.41 -17.11 14.17
N ASN A 147 14.94 -16.54 15.26
CA ASN A 147 15.61 -17.29 16.32
C ASN A 147 14.69 -17.50 17.53
N SER A 148 15.03 -18.45 18.41
CA SER A 148 14.21 -18.80 19.57
C SER A 148 13.94 -17.62 20.51
N ARG A 149 14.89 -16.68 20.63
CA ARG A 149 14.75 -15.49 21.49
C ARG A 149 13.69 -14.54 20.96
N GLU A 150 13.66 -14.31 19.65
CA GLU A 150 12.67 -13.46 18.98
C GLU A 150 11.25 -13.96 19.26
N TYR A 151 10.97 -15.24 18.96
CA TYR A 151 9.66 -15.83 19.19
C TYR A 151 9.27 -15.82 20.68
N LEU A 152 10.20 -16.15 21.58
CA LEU A 152 9.93 -16.16 23.01
C LEU A 152 9.59 -14.76 23.54
N LEU A 153 10.36 -13.74 23.15
CA LEU A 153 10.09 -12.36 23.55
C LEU A 153 8.77 -11.85 22.98
N LYS A 154 8.51 -12.15 21.70
CA LYS A 154 7.29 -11.71 21.03
C LYS A 154 6.05 -12.37 21.63
N GLU A 155 6.08 -13.68 21.87
CA GLU A 155 4.99 -14.37 22.54
C GLU A 155 4.74 -13.78 23.93
N ARG A 156 5.81 -13.55 24.71
CA ARG A 156 5.68 -13.00 26.06
C ARG A 156 5.05 -11.60 26.06
N GLU A 157 5.53 -10.72 25.18
CA GLU A 157 5.01 -9.36 25.02
C GLU A 157 3.51 -9.38 24.69
N GLU A 158 3.09 -10.16 23.69
CA GLU A 158 1.67 -10.23 23.29
C GLU A 158 0.79 -10.89 24.36
N ARG A 159 1.31 -11.89 25.07
CA ARG A 159 0.60 -12.52 26.19
C ARG A 159 0.38 -11.54 27.33
N GLU A 160 1.40 -10.76 27.69
CA GLU A 160 1.33 -9.73 28.74
C GLU A 160 0.39 -8.58 28.34
N ALA A 161 0.53 -8.04 27.12
CA ALA A 161 -0.27 -6.92 26.64
C ALA A 161 -1.75 -7.30 26.43
N SER A 162 -2.01 -8.43 25.78
CA SER A 162 -3.36 -8.85 25.40
C SER A 162 -4.01 -9.85 26.37
N HIS A 163 -3.37 -10.12 27.52
CA HIS A 163 -3.86 -11.02 28.57
C HIS A 163 -4.22 -12.42 28.04
N ILE A 164 -3.36 -12.98 27.18
CA ILE A 164 -3.57 -14.31 26.62
C ILE A 164 -3.24 -15.36 27.71
N PRO A 165 -4.16 -16.29 28.05
CA PRO A 165 -3.91 -17.28 29.09
C PRO A 165 -2.69 -18.17 28.79
N PHE A 166 -1.79 -18.36 29.76
CA PHE A 166 -0.53 -19.10 29.58
C PHE A 166 -0.68 -20.53 29.01
N GLY A 167 -1.81 -21.20 29.25
CA GLY A 167 -2.07 -22.54 28.74
C GLY A 167 -2.70 -22.59 27.34
N ASP A 168 -3.13 -21.45 26.80
CA ASP A 168 -3.76 -21.40 25.48
C ASP A 168 -2.68 -21.51 24.38
N PRO A 169 -2.86 -22.40 23.39
CA PRO A 169 -1.94 -22.50 22.27
C PRO A 169 -2.01 -21.23 21.40
N VAL A 170 -0.84 -20.73 21.00
CA VAL A 170 -0.69 -19.63 20.05
C VAL A 170 0.04 -20.12 18.81
N LEU A 171 -0.34 -19.56 17.66
CA LEU A 171 0.35 -19.78 16.39
C LEU A 171 0.94 -18.45 15.94
N PHE A 172 2.14 -18.46 15.38
CA PHE A 172 2.66 -17.28 14.70
C PHE A 172 2.12 -17.22 13.27
N LEU A 173 1.87 -16.03 12.75
CA LEU A 173 1.51 -15.80 11.35
C LEU A 173 2.54 -14.85 10.72
N GLU A 174 3.35 -15.39 9.82
CA GLU A 174 4.38 -14.66 9.09
C GLU A 174 3.92 -14.40 7.66
N VAL A 175 3.87 -13.13 7.28
CA VAL A 175 3.56 -12.73 5.90
C VAL A 175 4.80 -12.17 5.22
N THR A 176 5.25 -12.83 4.16
CA THR A 176 6.28 -12.30 3.27
C THR A 176 5.61 -11.58 2.10
N VAL A 177 5.84 -10.26 2.02
CA VAL A 177 5.31 -9.45 0.91
C VAL A 177 6.20 -9.61 -0.32
N ARG A 178 5.66 -10.15 -1.41
CA ARG A 178 6.34 -10.27 -2.72
C ARG A 178 5.80 -9.24 -3.72
N ASP A 179 6.61 -8.94 -4.74
CA ASP A 179 6.23 -8.00 -5.78
C ASP A 179 4.99 -8.49 -6.55
N ALA A 180 4.00 -7.62 -6.72
CA ALA A 180 2.77 -7.90 -7.43
C ALA A 180 2.97 -8.25 -8.92
N SER A 181 4.12 -7.88 -9.49
CA SER A 181 4.47 -8.24 -10.88
C SER A 181 4.89 -9.71 -11.05
N GLU A 182 5.39 -10.35 -10.00
CA GLU A 182 5.77 -11.78 -10.00
C GLU A 182 4.67 -12.69 -9.42
N PHE A 183 3.69 -12.10 -8.71
CA PHE A 183 2.68 -12.85 -7.99
C PHE A 183 1.41 -13.05 -8.81
N ALA A 184 1.26 -14.25 -9.38
CA ALA A 184 0.03 -14.73 -9.98
C ALA A 184 -0.30 -16.11 -9.41
N GLY A 185 -1.05 -16.18 -8.31
CA GLY A 185 -1.42 -17.45 -7.72
C GLY A 185 -2.30 -17.34 -6.48
N ASP A 186 -2.90 -18.47 -6.13
CA ASP A 186 -3.66 -18.67 -4.90
C ASP A 186 -2.76 -18.52 -3.68
N ILE A 187 -3.34 -18.09 -2.55
CA ILE A 187 -2.58 -17.91 -1.31
C ILE A 187 -2.43 -19.27 -0.64
N ARG A 188 -1.20 -19.80 -0.63
CA ARG A 188 -0.86 -21.01 0.11
C ARG A 188 -0.34 -20.65 1.51
N VAL A 189 -0.85 -21.36 2.51
CA VAL A 189 -0.42 -21.25 3.91
C VAL A 189 0.30 -22.53 4.31
N ASP A 190 1.57 -22.43 4.63
CA ASP A 190 2.40 -23.56 5.06
C ASP A 190 2.68 -23.50 6.57
N GLY A 191 2.72 -24.65 7.24
CA GLY A 191 3.03 -24.77 8.66
C GLY A 191 4.51 -25.13 8.88
N GLU A 192 5.25 -24.31 9.60
CA GLU A 192 6.65 -24.57 9.95
C GLU A 192 6.79 -24.60 11.48
N GLU A 193 7.59 -25.53 12.00
CA GLU A 193 7.97 -25.51 13.41
C GLU A 193 9.40 -24.96 13.53
N ILE A 194 9.55 -23.86 14.27
CA ILE A 194 10.82 -23.16 14.44
C ILE A 194 11.13 -23.08 15.92
N HIS A 195 12.17 -23.78 16.35
CA HIS A 195 12.61 -23.78 17.74
C HIS A 195 11.49 -24.11 18.76
N GLY A 196 10.55 -24.99 18.39
CA GLY A 196 9.39 -25.37 19.23
C GLY A 196 8.17 -24.45 19.10
N PHE A 197 8.24 -23.39 18.28
CA PHE A 197 7.13 -22.51 17.98
C PHE A 197 6.48 -22.88 16.64
N ARG A 198 5.15 -22.89 16.60
CA ARG A 198 4.37 -23.19 15.40
C ARG A 198 4.10 -21.92 14.62
N VAL A 199 4.53 -21.90 13.37
CA VAL A 199 4.49 -20.74 12.49
C VAL A 199 3.69 -21.07 11.24
N LEU A 200 2.70 -20.25 10.92
CA LEU A 200 2.00 -20.25 9.66
C LEU A 200 2.67 -19.23 8.74
N LYS A 201 3.28 -19.70 7.66
CA LYS A 201 3.94 -18.86 6.67
C LYS A 201 3.03 -18.67 5.47
N VAL A 202 2.94 -17.43 5.01
CA VAL A 202 2.18 -17.07 3.82
C VAL A 202 2.94 -16.04 2.98
N GLU A 203 2.88 -16.20 1.66
CA GLU A 203 3.43 -15.24 0.70
C GLU A 203 2.28 -14.52 0.00
N ALA A 204 2.36 -13.20 -0.08
CA ALA A 204 1.29 -12.39 -0.65
C ALA A 204 1.79 -11.04 -1.17
N THR A 205 0.95 -10.32 -1.90
CA THR A 205 1.24 -8.95 -2.37
C THR A 205 0.89 -7.87 -1.36
N SER A 206 0.15 -8.22 -0.30
CA SER A 206 -0.29 -7.30 0.74
C SER A 206 -0.39 -8.03 2.07
N GLY A 207 0.41 -7.59 3.05
CA GLY A 207 0.39 -8.09 4.43
C GLY A 207 -1.01 -8.06 5.05
N PRO A 208 -1.67 -6.89 5.12
CA PRO A 208 -2.99 -6.77 5.72
C PRO A 208 -4.05 -7.67 5.09
N ASN A 209 -4.04 -7.78 3.75
CA ASN A 209 -5.00 -8.60 3.02
C ASN A 209 -4.75 -10.09 3.24
N ALA A 210 -3.48 -10.51 3.26
CA ALA A 210 -3.13 -11.90 3.53
C ALA A 210 -3.58 -12.30 4.92
N ILE A 211 -3.30 -11.48 5.95
CA ILE A 211 -3.72 -11.77 7.32
C ILE A 211 -5.25 -11.84 7.39
N ALA A 212 -5.97 -10.87 6.82
CA ALA A 212 -7.43 -10.89 6.81
C ALA A 212 -8.00 -12.13 6.10
N ALA A 213 -7.42 -12.50 4.95
CA ALA A 213 -7.80 -13.68 4.19
C ALA A 213 -7.60 -14.94 5.04
N VAL A 214 -6.40 -15.12 5.61
CA VAL A 214 -6.06 -16.27 6.46
C VAL A 214 -7.00 -16.36 7.65
N LEU A 215 -7.31 -15.24 8.32
CA LEU A 215 -8.25 -15.23 9.43
C LEU A 215 -9.66 -15.66 9.04
N LEU A 216 -10.17 -15.22 7.89
CA LEU A 216 -11.48 -15.66 7.39
C LEU A 216 -11.45 -17.15 7.04
N ALA A 217 -10.40 -17.63 6.38
CA ALA A 217 -10.27 -19.04 6.01
C ALA A 217 -10.08 -19.96 7.22
N VAL A 218 -9.35 -19.51 8.26
CA VAL A 218 -9.23 -20.23 9.55
C VAL A 218 -10.60 -20.32 10.23
N ARG A 219 -11.38 -19.24 10.23
CA ARG A 219 -12.74 -19.24 10.78
C ARG A 219 -13.62 -20.24 10.05
N ASP A 220 -13.64 -20.18 8.73
CA ASP A 220 -14.51 -21.00 7.90
C ASP A 220 -14.13 -22.49 8.01
N ARG A 221 -12.84 -22.80 8.19
CA ARG A 221 -12.35 -24.16 8.40
C ARG A 221 -12.64 -24.72 9.79
N THR A 222 -12.33 -23.94 10.84
CA THR A 222 -12.40 -24.43 12.24
C THR A 222 -13.76 -24.21 12.89
N GLY A 223 -14.63 -23.37 12.29
CA GLY A 223 -15.89 -22.92 12.89
C GLY A 223 -15.70 -22.03 14.12
N ARG A 224 -14.46 -21.71 14.51
CA ARG A 224 -14.13 -20.85 15.65
C ARG A 224 -13.74 -19.46 15.16
N ARG A 225 -14.11 -18.43 15.92
CA ARG A 225 -13.69 -17.05 15.64
C ARG A 225 -12.20 -16.89 15.99
N PRO A 226 -11.30 -16.65 15.03
CA PRO A 226 -9.89 -16.48 15.34
C PRO A 226 -9.61 -15.08 15.86
N HIS A 227 -8.54 -14.97 16.66
CA HIS A 227 -8.04 -13.75 17.25
C HIS A 227 -6.63 -13.51 16.72
N ALA A 228 -6.38 -12.36 16.11
CA ALA A 228 -5.04 -11.93 15.73
C ALA A 228 -4.53 -10.85 16.67
N TYR A 229 -3.27 -10.97 17.10
CA TYR A 229 -2.57 -10.07 18.00
C TYR A 229 -1.44 -9.39 17.25
N PHE A 230 -1.39 -8.06 17.36
CA PHE A 230 -0.39 -7.20 16.73
C PHE A 230 0.27 -6.36 17.81
N GLY A 231 1.60 -6.30 17.79
CA GLY A 231 2.33 -5.37 18.64
C GLY A 231 2.25 -3.95 18.10
N TRP A 232 2.33 -2.96 18.99
CA TRP A 232 2.51 -1.57 18.57
C TRP A 232 3.78 -1.40 17.74
N THR A 233 3.62 -0.88 16.53
CA THR A 233 4.75 -0.36 15.78
C THR A 233 5.21 0.95 16.43
N GLU A 234 6.30 0.91 17.20
CA GLU A 234 6.95 2.12 17.72
C GLU A 234 7.50 2.96 16.55
N GLY A 235 6.89 4.13 16.29
CA GLY A 235 7.34 5.02 15.23
C GLY A 235 6.48 6.27 15.05
N ASN A 236 6.96 7.22 14.24
CA ASN A 236 6.25 8.46 13.96
C ASN A 236 5.03 8.20 13.04
N PRO A 237 3.78 8.53 13.45
CA PRO A 237 2.58 8.35 12.62
C PRO A 237 2.66 8.98 11.22
N LEU A 238 3.34 10.13 11.09
CA LEU A 238 3.53 10.80 9.79
C LEU A 238 4.41 9.97 8.85
N LYS A 239 5.36 9.19 9.39
CA LYS A 239 6.22 8.29 8.60
C LYS A 239 5.39 7.15 8.01
N TYR A 240 4.46 6.57 8.77
CA TYR A 240 3.57 5.51 8.29
C TYR A 240 2.55 6.05 7.27
N LEU A 241 2.01 7.24 7.48
CA LEU A 241 1.14 7.90 6.50
C LEU A 241 1.89 8.17 5.18
N ALA A 242 3.13 8.68 5.26
CA ALA A 242 3.97 8.89 4.08
C ALA A 242 4.29 7.55 3.39
N ARG A 243 4.58 6.49 4.15
CA ARG A 243 4.85 5.15 3.61
C ARG A 243 3.62 4.55 2.93
N PHE A 244 2.43 4.76 3.46
CA PHE A 244 1.18 4.40 2.82
C PHE A 244 0.94 5.18 1.51
N VAL A 245 1.17 6.51 1.53
CA VAL A 245 1.00 7.39 0.35
C VAL A 245 2.06 7.14 -0.74
N LEU A 246 3.28 6.73 -0.38
CA LEU A 246 4.36 6.46 -1.34
C LEU A 246 4.38 5.00 -1.80
N PHE A 247 4.25 4.06 -0.88
CA PHE A 247 4.48 2.62 -1.11
C PHE A 247 3.24 1.75 -0.90
N GLY A 248 2.13 2.28 -0.37
CA GLY A 248 0.92 1.50 -0.07
C GLY A 248 1.03 0.64 1.21
N GLU A 249 2.16 0.75 1.91
CA GLU A 249 2.44 0.06 3.18
C GLU A 249 2.06 0.98 4.34
N GLY A 250 0.86 0.77 4.89
CA GLY A 250 0.37 1.49 6.08
C GLY A 250 0.55 0.68 7.37
N ASP A 251 -0.09 1.15 8.44
CA ASP A 251 -0.22 0.39 9.68
C ASP A 251 -1.04 -0.89 9.40
N ILE A 252 -0.48 -2.05 9.73
CA ILE A 252 -1.03 -3.35 9.31
C ILE A 252 -2.33 -3.64 10.06
N ALA A 253 -2.36 -3.43 11.38
CA ALA A 253 -3.49 -3.84 12.20
C ALA A 253 -4.80 -3.08 11.86
N PRO A 254 -4.80 -1.74 11.73
CA PRO A 254 -5.99 -0.99 11.34
C PRO A 254 -6.49 -1.35 9.94
N VAL A 255 -5.56 -1.56 9.00
CA VAL A 255 -5.92 -1.93 7.62
C VAL A 255 -6.50 -3.35 7.59
N THR A 256 -5.91 -4.31 8.30
CA THR A 256 -6.47 -5.67 8.44
C THR A 256 -7.87 -5.62 9.05
N HIS A 257 -8.09 -4.81 10.09
CA HIS A 257 -9.42 -4.67 10.68
C HIS A 257 -10.45 -4.09 9.68
N GLU A 258 -10.08 -3.07 8.90
CA GLU A 258 -10.98 -2.49 7.90
C GLU A 258 -11.28 -3.47 6.75
N VAL A 259 -10.30 -4.25 6.31
CA VAL A 259 -10.50 -5.32 5.32
C VAL A 259 -11.50 -6.35 5.86
N LEU A 260 -11.31 -6.82 7.09
CA LEU A 260 -12.25 -7.74 7.75
C LEU A 260 -13.64 -7.13 7.92
N ARG A 261 -13.75 -5.83 8.20
CA ARG A 261 -15.03 -5.12 8.34
C ARG A 261 -15.83 -5.10 7.05
N ARG A 262 -15.16 -4.92 5.91
CA ARG A 262 -15.81 -4.93 4.60
C ARG A 262 -16.18 -6.33 4.15
N SER A 263 -15.34 -7.33 4.41
CA SER A 263 -15.57 -8.71 3.98
C SER A 263 -16.52 -9.49 4.87
N GLU A 264 -16.52 -9.25 6.19
CA GLU A 264 -17.49 -9.81 7.13
C GLU A 264 -18.19 -8.69 7.90
N PRO A 265 -19.38 -8.25 7.43
CA PRO A 265 -20.15 -7.21 8.07
C PRO A 265 -20.65 -7.58 9.48
N ASP A 266 -20.91 -8.86 9.76
CA ASP A 266 -21.39 -9.33 11.07
C ASP A 266 -20.25 -9.31 12.12
N PRO A 267 -20.31 -8.42 13.14
CA PRO A 267 -19.27 -8.33 14.15
C PRO A 267 -19.07 -9.62 14.97
N ARG A 268 -20.10 -10.48 15.07
CA ARG A 268 -20.03 -11.73 15.84
C ARG A 268 -19.27 -12.83 15.09
N LYS A 269 -19.27 -12.78 13.76
CA LYS A 269 -18.56 -13.71 12.88
C LYS A 269 -17.20 -13.19 12.43
N ARG A 270 -16.96 -11.88 12.54
CA ARG A 270 -15.70 -11.26 12.13
C ARG A 270 -14.55 -11.66 13.05
N PRO A 271 -13.41 -12.15 12.53
CA PRO A 271 -12.18 -12.33 13.31
C PRO A 271 -11.84 -11.12 14.19
N ALA A 272 -11.33 -11.36 15.40
CA ALA A 272 -10.96 -10.30 16.34
C ALA A 272 -9.53 -9.83 16.07
N ILE A 273 -9.32 -8.51 16.08
CA ILE A 273 -8.00 -7.88 15.98
C ILE A 273 -7.71 -7.21 17.32
N HIS A 274 -6.57 -7.57 17.92
CA HIS A 274 -6.06 -6.99 19.16
C HIS A 274 -4.75 -6.26 18.84
N VAL A 275 -4.60 -5.06 19.38
CA VAL A 275 -3.37 -4.26 19.25
C VAL A 275 -2.85 -4.02 20.66
N GLY A 276 -1.71 -4.62 20.97
CA GLY A 276 -1.10 -4.71 22.30
C GLY A 276 0.21 -3.96 22.39
#